data_AF-A0A348ZEN3-F1
#
_entry.id   AF-A0A348ZEN3-F1
#
_cell.length_a   1.000
_cell.length_b   1.000
_cell.length_c   1.000
_cell.angle_alpha   90.00
_cell.angle_beta   90.00
_cell.angle_gamma   90.00
#
_symmetry.space_group_name_H-M   'P 1'
#
loop_
_entity.id
_entity.type
_entity.pdbx_description
1 polymer ?
#
loop_
_entity_poly.entity_id
_entity_poly.type
_entity_poly.pdbx_seq_one_letter_code
_entity_poly.pdbx_strand_id
1 'polypeptide(L)'
;MHSPDNTEAPSLKTILIATAAAIGVGTLVLVVAILPAEFGVDPIGTGRLLGLTALSADENPFEEQLIAHRNDYVEFELGPFQSVEYKYT
;
A
#
# COMPACT_ATOMS: atom_id res chain seq x y z
N MET A 1 -17.52 -46.20 11.17
CA MET A 1 -18.39 -45.61 12.21
C MET A 1 -17.73 -44.32 12.67
N HIS A 2 -18.45 -43.22 12.56
CA HIS A 2 -18.01 -41.84 12.83
C HIS A 2 -17.71 -41.67 14.33
N SER A 3 -16.51 -41.20 14.69
CA SER A 3 -16.18 -40.82 16.08
C SER A 3 -16.97 -39.57 16.46
N PRO A 4 -17.53 -39.45 17.67
CA PRO A 4 -18.24 -38.25 18.08
C PRO A 4 -17.25 -37.07 18.08
N ASP A 5 -17.60 -36.03 17.33
CA ASP A 5 -16.94 -34.74 17.38
C ASP A 5 -17.27 -34.09 18.73
N ASN A 6 -16.35 -34.21 19.69
CA ASN A 6 -16.45 -33.57 21.00
C ASN A 6 -15.99 -32.11 20.90
N THR A 7 -16.70 -31.31 20.09
CA THR A 7 -16.52 -29.86 20.09
C THR A 7 -17.26 -29.30 21.30
N GLU A 8 -16.63 -29.38 22.48
CA GLU A 8 -17.10 -28.71 23.69
C GLU A 8 -17.06 -27.19 23.48
N ALA A 9 -18.18 -26.51 23.76
CA ALA A 9 -18.28 -25.08 23.55
C ALA A 9 -17.23 -24.31 24.39
N PRO A 10 -16.58 -23.28 23.83
CA PRO A 10 -15.55 -22.55 24.54
C PRO A 10 -16.12 -21.90 25.81
N SER A 11 -15.38 -22.00 26.91
CA SER A 11 -15.78 -21.40 28.18
C SER A 11 -15.82 -19.87 28.08
N LEU A 12 -16.68 -19.22 28.89
CA LEU A 12 -16.77 -17.75 28.96
C LEU A 12 -15.40 -17.10 29.25
N LYS A 13 -14.57 -17.74 30.08
CA LYS A 13 -13.20 -17.27 30.39
C LYS A 13 -12.34 -17.26 29.13
N THR A 14 -12.41 -18.33 28.33
CA THR A 14 -11.67 -18.45 27.06
C THR A 14 -12.08 -17.35 26.09
N ILE A 15 -13.39 -17.10 25.97
CA ILE A 15 -13.92 -16.03 25.11
C ILE A 15 -13.38 -14.68 25.55
N LEU A 16 -13.46 -14.34 26.85
CA LEU A 16 -12.96 -13.07 27.37
C LEU A 16 -11.46 -12.87 27.10
N ILE A 17 -10.64 -13.91 27.30
CA ILE A 17 -9.21 -13.85 27.04
C ILE A 17 -8.94 -13.63 25.55
N ALA A 18 -9.63 -14.37 24.68
CA ALA A 18 -9.47 -14.24 23.23
C ALA A 18 -9.89 -12.84 22.74
N THR A 19 -11.01 -12.31 23.25
CA THR A 19 -11.47 -10.96 22.93
C THR A 19 -10.48 -9.89 23.39
N ALA A 20 -9.96 -9.99 24.62
CA ALA A 20 -8.96 -9.05 25.12
C ALA A 20 -7.67 -9.10 24.28
N ALA A 21 -7.22 -10.30 23.92
CA ALA A 21 -6.06 -10.47 23.04
C ALA A 21 -6.30 -9.86 21.65
N ALA A 22 -7.48 -10.07 21.06
CA ALA A 22 -7.84 -9.48 19.76
C ALA A 22 -7.84 -7.95 19.80
N ILE A 23 -8.40 -7.34 20.86
CA ILE A 23 -8.35 -5.89 21.05
C ILE A 23 -6.91 -5.41 21.19
N GLY A 24 -6.07 -6.12 21.93
CA GLY A 24 -4.66 -5.81 22.09
C GLY A 24 -3.89 -5.82 20.76
N VAL A 25 -4.05 -6.89 19.97
CA VAL A 25 -3.43 -7.01 18.64
C VAL A 25 -3.94 -5.94 17.70
N GLY A 26 -5.26 -5.70 17.66
CA GLY A 26 -5.85 -4.67 16.82
C GLY A 26 -5.34 -3.27 17.16
N THR A 27 -5.23 -2.96 18.45
CA THR A 27 -4.68 -1.67 18.91
C THR A 27 -3.20 -1.54 18.55
N LEU A 28 -2.43 -2.63 18.66
CA LEU A 28 -1.03 -2.65 18.27
C LEU A 28 -0.86 -2.39 16.77
N VAL A 29 -1.63 -3.06 15.92
CA VAL A 29 -1.61 -2.83 14.47
C VAL A 29 -2.03 -1.39 14.13
N LEU A 30 -3.08 -0.89 14.79
CA LEU A 30 -3.55 0.49 14.62
C LEU A 30 -2.44 1.49 14.89
N VAL A 31 -1.76 1.38 16.03
CA VAL A 31 -0.76 2.36 16.47
C VAL A 31 0.57 2.22 15.71
N VAL A 32 1.00 1.01 15.41
CA VAL A 32 2.32 0.74 14.82
C VAL A 32 2.32 0.93 13.30
N ALA A 33 1.21 0.61 12.61
CA ALA A 33 1.15 0.56 11.16
C ALA A 33 0.13 1.54 10.57
N ILE A 34 -1.14 1.46 10.99
CA ILE A 34 -2.23 2.22 10.35
C ILE A 34 -2.09 3.72 10.62
N LEU A 35 -1.87 4.13 11.88
CA LEU A 35 -1.73 5.55 12.22
C LEU A 35 -0.55 6.22 11.48
N PRO A 36 0.65 5.62 11.43
CA PRO A 36 1.74 6.22 10.67
C PRO A 36 1.52 6.21 9.16
N ALA A 37 0.98 5.13 8.59
CA ALA A 37 0.83 4.98 7.14
C ALA A 37 -0.28 5.84 6.55
N GLU A 38 -1.41 5.96 7.24
CA GLU A 38 -2.59 6.65 6.72
C GLU A 38 -2.65 8.11 7.17
N PHE A 39 -2.23 8.39 8.41
CA PHE A 39 -2.43 9.70 9.04
C PHE A 39 -1.13 10.42 9.40
N GLY A 40 0.03 9.79 9.17
CA GLY A 40 1.34 10.34 9.54
C GLY A 40 1.58 10.46 11.05
N VAL A 41 0.67 9.94 11.87
CA VAL A 41 0.74 10.01 13.33
C VAL A 41 1.57 8.83 13.83
N ASP A 42 2.79 9.09 14.26
CA ASP A 42 3.74 8.07 14.72
C ASP A 42 4.14 8.26 16.21
N PRO A 43 3.30 7.78 17.15
CA PRO A 43 3.49 8.02 18.59
C PRO A 43 4.64 7.20 19.19
N ILE A 44 5.02 6.07 18.57
CA ILE A 44 6.06 5.17 19.07
C ILE A 44 7.36 5.27 18.23
N GLY A 45 7.31 5.86 17.04
CA GLY A 45 8.47 6.01 16.16
C GLY A 45 8.65 4.86 15.16
N THR A 46 7.79 3.84 15.21
CA THR A 46 7.85 2.66 14.32
C THR A 46 7.55 3.04 12.89
N GLY A 47 6.66 4.01 12.68
CA GLY A 47 6.32 4.51 11.36
C GLY A 47 7.53 5.06 10.61
N ARG A 48 8.31 5.92 11.27
CA ARG A 48 9.55 6.47 10.72
C ARG A 48 10.63 5.40 10.54
N LEU A 49 10.78 4.49 11.49
CA LEU A 49 11.77 3.41 11.41
C LEU A 49 11.53 2.45 10.24
N LEU A 50 10.26 2.12 9.98
CA LEU A 50 9.85 1.23 8.91
C LEU A 50 9.56 1.96 7.58
N GLY A 51 9.63 3.30 7.57
CA GLY A 51 9.32 4.13 6.41
C GLY A 51 7.83 4.21 6.08
N LEU A 52 6.93 3.76 6.97
CA LEU A 52 5.49 3.78 6.74
C LEU A 52 4.92 5.20 6.67
N THR A 53 5.51 6.15 7.40
CA THR A 53 5.09 7.57 7.36
C THR A 53 5.23 8.21 5.98
N ALA A 54 6.05 7.66 5.08
CA ALA A 54 6.13 8.15 3.70
C ALA A 54 4.82 7.92 2.91
N LEU A 55 3.99 6.95 3.33
CA LEU A 55 2.72 6.64 2.69
C LEU A 55 1.63 7.67 2.98
N SER A 56 1.75 8.42 4.08
CA SER A 56 0.82 9.47 4.46
C SER A 56 1.19 10.85 3.90
N ALA A 57 2.18 10.92 3.00
CA ALA A 57 2.62 12.18 2.43
C ALA A 57 1.53 12.76 1.52
N ASP A 58 1.29 14.07 1.63
CA ASP A 58 0.31 14.77 0.78
C ASP A 58 0.71 14.73 -0.71
N GLU A 59 2.00 14.67 -0.99
CA GLU A 59 2.53 14.52 -2.35
C GLU A 59 2.63 13.03 -2.71
N ASN A 60 1.66 12.55 -3.48
CA ASN A 60 1.73 11.20 -4.03
C ASN A 60 2.55 11.21 -5.33
N PRO A 61 3.71 10.55 -5.40
CA PRO A 61 4.48 10.46 -6.65
C PRO A 61 3.75 9.67 -7.76
N PHE A 62 2.65 9.00 -7.43
CA PHE A 62 1.74 8.32 -8.35
C PHE A 62 0.41 9.06 -8.54
N GLU A 63 0.29 10.31 -8.07
CA GLU A 63 -0.83 11.15 -8.50
C GLU A 63 -0.83 11.20 -10.02
N GLU A 64 -2.01 10.95 -10.61
CA GLU A 64 -2.19 11.04 -12.04
C GLU A 64 -1.99 12.50 -12.42
N GLN A 65 -0.75 12.83 -12.80
CA GLN A 65 -0.44 14.17 -13.24
C GLN A 65 -1.28 14.38 -14.51
N LEU A 66 -2.15 15.40 -14.51
CA LEU A 66 -2.83 15.89 -15.71
C LEU A 66 -1.82 16.54 -16.67
N ILE A 67 -0.70 15.87 -16.91
CA ILE A 67 0.18 16.14 -18.02
C ILE A 67 -0.60 15.66 -19.23
N ALA A 68 -1.01 16.60 -20.08
CA ALA A 68 -1.54 16.26 -21.39
C ALA A 68 -0.54 15.29 -22.04
N HIS A 69 -0.98 14.07 -22.37
CA HIS A 69 -0.14 13.07 -23.02
C HIS A 69 0.52 13.73 -24.23
N ARG A 70 1.84 13.99 -24.12
CA ARG A 70 2.58 14.70 -25.15
C ARG A 70 2.83 13.72 -26.28
N ASN A 71 1.96 13.75 -27.28
CA ASN A 71 2.17 13.02 -28.52
C ASN A 71 3.21 13.77 -29.35
N ASP A 72 4.48 13.39 -29.26
CA ASP A 72 5.52 13.89 -30.15
C ASP A 72 5.51 13.11 -31.46
N TYR A 73 4.97 13.71 -32.52
CA TYR A 73 5.07 13.18 -33.88
C TYR A 73 6.16 13.94 -34.65
N VAL A 74 6.99 13.21 -35.38
CA VAL A 74 7.95 13.77 -36.34
C VAL A 74 7.67 13.17 -37.69
N GLU A 75 7.31 14.02 -38.66
CA GLU A 75 7.03 13.61 -40.03
C GLU A 75 8.22 13.98 -40.92
N PHE A 76 8.58 13.09 -41.83
CA PHE A 76 9.70 13.27 -42.75
C PHE A 76 9.24 13.02 -44.19
N GLU A 77 9.42 14.01 -45.06
CA GLU A 77 9.28 13.81 -46.51
C GLU A 77 10.63 13.35 -47.08
N LEU A 78 10.65 12.17 -47.70
CA LEU A 78 11.86 11.60 -48.32
C LEU A 78 11.68 11.45 -49.84
N GLY A 79 12.65 11.99 -50.59
CA GLY A 79 12.81 11.70 -52.01
C GLY A 79 13.55 10.39 -52.28
N PRO A 80 13.64 9.95 -53.55
CA PRO A 80 14.38 8.76 -53.92
C PRO A 80 15.82 8.82 -53.40
N PHE A 81 16.27 7.72 -52.76
CA PHE A 81 17.61 7.56 -52.18
C PHE A 81 17.95 8.44 -50.97
N GLN A 82 16.98 9.13 -50.36
CA GLN A 82 17.19 9.84 -49.09
C GLN A 82 16.94 8.93 -47.88
N SER A 83 17.72 9.11 -46.82
CA SER A 83 17.55 8.45 -45.53
C SER A 83 17.55 9.47 -44.40
N VAL A 84 16.82 9.15 -43.33
CA VAL A 84 16.80 9.90 -42.07
C VAL A 84 17.22 8.96 -40.95
N GLU A 85 18.16 9.43 -40.14
CA GLU A 85 18.49 8.83 -38.86
C GLU A 85 17.96 9.76 -37.77
N TYR A 86 16.86 9.35 -37.13
CA TYR A 86 16.23 10.12 -36.06
C TYR A 86 16.63 9.55 -34.71
N LYS A 87 17.14 10.42 -33.83
CA LYS A 87 17.50 10.08 -32.45
C LYS A 87 16.55 10.79 -31.51
N TYR A 88 15.75 10.00 -30.79
CA TYR A 88 14.96 10.51 -29.68
C TYR A 88 15.92 10.90 -28.55
N THR A 89 15.90 12.16 -28.11
CA THR A 89 16.77 12.68 -27.03
C THR A 89 15.93 13.10 -25.84
#